data_AF-A0A955Q4R0-F1
#
_entry.id   AF-A0A955Q4R0-F1
#
_cell.length_a   1.000
_cell.length_b   1.000
_cell.length_c   1.000
_cell.angle_alpha   90.00
_cell.angle_beta   90.00
_cell.angle_gamma   90.00
#
_symmetry.space_group_name_H-M   'P 1'
#
loop_
_entity.id
_entity.type
_entity.pdbx_description
1 polymer ?
#
loop_
_entity_poly.entity_id
_entity_poly.type
_entity_poly.pdbx_seq_one_letter_code
_entity_poly.pdbx_strand_id
1 'polypeptide(L)'
;MTATHVEFNAVGRTLPCVRSANRQGYAALESQGASTYVLLVKTGIGPGKAERVTRQILKSEAWDVVISTGFAGALSFSPIGSLVIGQEVLLGQSTERFSDSDLPRIVCHPEWVKAALRVPLMDGGLLQGGRFVTTNQVLTQASQKRILGEQTR
;
A
#
# COMPACT_ATOMS: atom_id res chain seq x y z
N MET A 1 -4.98 4.48 2.73
CA MET A 1 -4.05 5.48 2.16
C MET A 1 -3.79 5.12 0.71
N THR A 2 -3.70 6.12 -0.16
CA THR A 2 -3.51 5.96 -1.62
C THR A 2 -2.50 6.99 -2.14
N ALA A 3 -1.72 6.67 -3.16
CA ALA A 3 -0.70 7.59 -3.68
C ALA A 3 -1.25 8.59 -4.69
N THR A 4 -2.10 8.12 -5.60
CA THR A 4 -2.55 8.86 -6.79
C THR A 4 -4.01 9.31 -6.69
N HIS A 5 -4.42 10.21 -7.58
CA HIS A 5 -5.82 10.61 -7.72
C HIS A 5 -6.73 9.47 -8.18
N VAL A 6 -6.21 8.58 -9.05
CA VAL A 6 -6.99 7.45 -9.57
C VAL A 6 -7.33 6.48 -8.45
N GLU A 7 -6.34 6.08 -7.65
CA GLU A 7 -6.55 5.21 -6.49
C GLU A 7 -7.46 5.85 -5.45
N PHE A 8 -7.22 7.13 -5.14
CA PHE A 8 -8.04 7.89 -4.17
C PHE A 8 -9.50 7.94 -4.58
N ASN A 9 -9.78 8.23 -5.85
CA ASN A 9 -11.14 8.27 -6.35
C ASN A 9 -11.77 6.88 -6.43
N ALA A 10 -11.01 5.86 -6.82
CA ALA A 10 -11.49 4.49 -6.91
C ALA A 10 -11.93 3.96 -5.53
N VAL A 11 -11.10 4.12 -4.51
CA VAL A 11 -11.44 3.73 -3.12
C VAL A 11 -12.53 4.64 -2.55
N GLY A 12 -12.47 5.94 -2.80
CA GLY A 12 -13.46 6.88 -2.27
C GLY A 12 -14.89 6.58 -2.72
N ARG A 13 -15.08 6.05 -3.93
CA ARG A 13 -16.40 5.66 -4.46
C ARG A 13 -17.03 4.48 -3.75
N THR A 14 -16.25 3.65 -3.05
CA THR A 14 -16.76 2.48 -2.33
C THR A 14 -17.13 2.79 -0.89
N LEU A 15 -16.79 3.99 -0.39
CA LEU A 15 -17.07 4.40 0.98
C LEU A 15 -18.49 4.98 1.10
N PRO A 16 -19.25 4.64 2.16
CA PRO A 16 -20.55 5.25 2.43
C PRO A 16 -20.39 6.66 3.02
N CYS A 17 -21.42 7.51 2.87
CA CYS A 17 -21.55 8.77 3.62
C CYS A 17 -20.29 9.67 3.61
N VAL A 18 -19.67 9.83 2.44
CA VAL A 18 -18.37 10.48 2.31
C VAL A 18 -18.45 12.00 2.42
N ARG A 19 -17.53 12.59 3.16
CA ARG A 19 -17.32 14.05 3.23
C ARG A 19 -15.88 14.40 2.86
N SER A 20 -15.72 15.45 2.08
CA SER A 20 -14.39 15.99 1.79
C SER A 20 -13.80 16.60 3.06
N ALA A 21 -12.56 16.19 3.36
CA ALA A 21 -11.78 16.77 4.45
C ALA A 21 -10.48 17.32 3.87
N ASN A 22 -10.15 18.56 4.20
CA ASN A 22 -8.81 19.08 3.98
C ASN A 22 -8.15 19.23 5.35
N ARG A 23 -7.26 18.28 5.66
CA ARG A 23 -6.57 18.22 6.95
C ARG A 23 -5.10 18.54 6.67
N GLN A 24 -4.60 19.62 7.27
CA GLN A 24 -3.17 19.95 7.33
C GLN A 24 -2.41 19.86 5.98
N GLY A 25 -3.06 20.21 4.86
CA GLY A 25 -2.43 20.30 3.55
C GLY A 25 -2.43 19.02 2.71
N TYR A 26 -3.13 17.96 3.13
CA TYR A 26 -3.37 16.78 2.29
C TYR A 26 -4.86 16.59 1.98
N ALA A 27 -5.13 16.01 0.81
CA ALA A 27 -6.49 15.68 0.39
C ALA A 27 -6.97 14.42 1.12
N ALA A 28 -8.12 14.51 1.76
CA ALA A 28 -8.73 13.41 2.49
C ALA A 28 -10.24 13.33 2.27
N LEU A 29 -10.77 12.14 2.48
CA LEU A 29 -12.19 11.85 2.56
C LEU A 29 -12.46 11.17 3.90
N GLU A 30 -13.47 11.65 4.61
CA GLU A 30 -13.96 11.05 5.84
C GLU A 30 -15.24 10.28 5.52
N SER A 31 -15.36 9.07 6.06
CA SER A 31 -16.53 8.22 5.92
C SER A 31 -16.87 7.63 7.28
N GLN A 32 -18.14 7.76 7.66
CA GLN A 32 -18.67 7.20 8.89
C GLN A 32 -19.69 6.10 8.55
N GLY A 33 -19.33 4.87 8.87
CA GLY A 33 -20.24 3.73 8.90
C GLY A 33 -20.85 3.51 10.28
N ALA A 34 -21.66 2.46 10.42
CA ALA A 34 -22.36 2.13 11.65
C ALA A 34 -21.43 1.86 12.85
N SER A 35 -20.26 1.25 12.60
CA SER A 35 -19.28 0.89 13.63
C SER A 35 -17.84 1.20 13.22
N THR A 36 -17.64 1.91 12.11
CA THR A 36 -16.31 2.11 11.54
C THR A 36 -16.19 3.52 11.01
N TYR A 37 -15.15 4.21 11.47
CA TYR A 37 -14.72 5.49 10.93
C TYR A 37 -13.54 5.26 9.99
N VAL A 38 -13.61 5.80 8.78
CA VAL A 38 -12.56 5.65 7.76
C VAL A 38 -12.10 7.04 7.32
N LEU A 39 -10.80 7.29 7.46
CA LEU A 39 -10.12 8.41 6.83
C LEU A 39 -9.31 7.92 5.63
N LEU A 40 -9.81 8.19 4.43
CA LEU A 40 -9.09 7.93 3.20
C LEU A 40 -8.20 9.14 2.89
N VAL A 41 -6.89 8.94 2.86
CA VAL A 41 -5.91 10.00 2.59
C VAL A 41 -5.12 9.73 1.31
N LYS A 42 -4.95 10.79 0.51
CA LYS A 42 -4.01 10.81 -0.62
C LYS A 42 -2.63 11.28 -0.16
N THR A 43 -1.67 10.37 -0.09
CA THR A 43 -0.30 10.63 0.41
C THR A 43 0.59 11.32 -0.60
N GLY A 44 0.28 11.18 -1.89
CA GLY A 44 1.23 11.47 -2.97
C GLY A 44 2.20 10.31 -3.22
N ILE A 45 3.01 10.47 -4.27
CA ILE A 45 3.93 9.45 -4.78
C ILE A 45 5.29 9.55 -4.08
N GLY A 46 5.80 8.40 -3.64
CA GLY A 46 7.15 8.22 -3.10
C GLY A 46 7.21 8.09 -1.57
N PRO A 47 8.19 7.35 -1.02
CA PRO A 47 8.27 7.05 0.41
C PRO A 47 8.31 8.28 1.32
N GLY A 48 9.07 9.33 0.95
CA GLY A 48 9.20 10.53 1.78
C GLY A 48 7.91 11.36 1.89
N LYS A 49 7.04 11.34 0.87
CA LYS A 49 5.72 11.99 0.96
C LYS A 49 4.77 11.15 1.82
N ALA A 50 4.76 9.83 1.59
CA ALA A 50 3.98 8.90 2.40
C ALA A 50 4.35 8.98 3.88
N GLU A 51 5.64 8.94 4.22
CA GLU A 51 6.09 9.03 5.61
C GLU A 51 5.62 10.33 6.29
N ARG A 52 5.79 11.47 5.62
CA ARG A 52 5.38 12.77 6.14
C ARG A 52 3.90 12.80 6.47
N VAL A 53 3.05 12.38 5.53
CA VAL A 53 1.60 12.38 5.69
C VAL A 53 1.17 11.37 6.76
N THR A 54 1.70 10.15 6.74
CA THR A 54 1.42 9.13 7.77
C THR A 54 1.79 9.63 9.16
N ARG A 55 2.96 10.26 9.31
CA ARG A 55 3.42 10.82 10.59
C ARG A 55 2.51 11.93 11.09
N GLN A 56 1.98 12.77 10.19
CA GLN A 56 1.01 13.81 10.57
C GLN A 56 -0.30 13.20 11.08
N ILE A 57 -0.85 12.20 10.37
CA ILE A 57 -2.09 11.51 10.73
C ILE A 57 -1.98 10.80 12.08
N LEU A 58 -0.89 10.05 12.29
CA LEU A 58 -0.67 9.31 13.53
C LEU A 58 -0.38 10.21 14.74
N LYS A 59 0.02 11.46 14.50
CA LYS A 59 0.18 12.47 15.57
C LYS A 59 -1.12 13.17 15.93
N SER A 60 -2.08 13.25 15.00
CA SER A 60 -3.31 13.99 15.24
C SER A 60 -4.34 13.17 16.02
N GLU A 61 -4.48 11.89 15.70
CA GLU A 61 -5.54 11.02 16.23
C GLU A 61 -4.99 9.59 16.39
N ALA A 62 -5.56 8.82 17.32
CA ALA A 62 -5.26 7.40 17.47
C ALA A 62 -6.07 6.59 16.44
N TRP A 63 -5.41 5.66 15.75
CA TRP A 63 -6.02 4.82 14.71
C TRP A 63 -5.82 3.35 15.04
N ASP A 64 -6.88 2.55 14.89
CA ASP A 64 -6.81 1.11 15.14
C ASP A 64 -6.02 0.37 14.04
N VAL A 65 -6.06 0.89 12.80
CA VAL A 65 -5.41 0.26 11.65
C VAL A 65 -5.02 1.30 10.60
N VAL A 66 -3.88 1.06 9.94
CA VAL A 66 -3.46 1.79 8.75
C VAL A 66 -3.38 0.82 7.58
N ILE A 67 -4.12 1.11 6.51
CA ILE A 67 -4.11 0.32 5.28
C ILE A 67 -3.52 1.17 4.16
N SER A 68 -2.48 0.67 3.49
CA SER A 68 -1.96 1.23 2.25
C SER A 68 -2.46 0.42 1.07
N THR A 69 -2.96 1.08 0.03
CA THR A 69 -3.43 0.45 -1.21
C THR A 69 -2.99 1.26 -2.41
N GLY A 70 -2.72 0.57 -3.51
CA GLY A 70 -2.32 1.17 -4.77
C GLY A 70 -1.95 0.12 -5.81
N PHE A 71 -1.57 0.60 -6.99
CA PHE A 71 -1.10 -0.26 -8.07
C PHE A 71 0.42 -0.48 -7.97
N ALA A 72 0.86 -1.70 -8.30
CA ALA A 72 2.27 -2.06 -8.32
C ALA A 72 2.61 -2.91 -9.54
N GLY A 73 3.87 -2.83 -9.99
CA GLY A 73 4.41 -3.73 -10.99
C GLY A 73 4.89 -5.03 -10.36
N ALA A 74 4.58 -6.16 -11.00
CA ALA A 74 5.06 -7.46 -10.54
C ALA A 74 6.55 -7.65 -10.82
N LEU A 75 7.29 -8.17 -9.83
CA LEU A 75 8.70 -8.58 -9.97
C LEU A 75 8.84 -10.08 -10.26
N SER A 76 7.78 -10.85 -10.04
CA SER A 76 7.61 -12.25 -10.42
C SER A 76 6.44 -12.38 -11.40
N PHE A 77 6.22 -13.59 -11.91
CA PHE A 77 5.07 -13.85 -12.78
C PHE A 77 3.76 -13.66 -12.00
N SER A 78 2.95 -12.68 -12.41
CA SER A 78 1.62 -12.41 -11.86
C SER A 78 0.74 -11.81 -12.96
N PRO A 79 -0.49 -12.32 -13.19
CA PRO A 79 -1.43 -11.75 -14.14
C PRO A 79 -1.74 -10.28 -13.84
N ILE A 80 -1.93 -9.46 -14.88
CA ILE A 80 -2.46 -8.10 -14.72
C ILE A 80 -3.84 -8.18 -14.05
N GLY A 81 -4.08 -7.33 -13.06
CA GLY A 81 -5.32 -7.32 -12.29
C GLY A 81 -5.32 -8.24 -11.07
N SER A 82 -4.23 -8.97 -10.81
CA SER A 82 -4.08 -9.74 -9.56
C SER A 82 -4.06 -8.80 -8.34
N LEU A 83 -4.76 -9.19 -7.27
CA LEU A 83 -4.71 -8.52 -5.98
C LEU A 83 -3.71 -9.22 -5.06
N VAL A 84 -2.70 -8.49 -4.60
CA VAL A 84 -1.68 -9.00 -3.69
C VAL A 84 -1.85 -8.34 -2.32
N ILE A 85 -2.04 -9.16 -1.28
CA ILE A 85 -2.08 -8.73 0.12
C ILE A 85 -0.66 -8.73 0.67
N GLY A 86 -0.20 -7.57 1.14
CA GLY A 86 1.13 -7.40 1.70
C GLY A 86 1.26 -8.11 3.03
N GLN A 87 2.20 -9.05 3.10
CA GLN A 87 2.59 -9.71 4.35
C GLN A 87 3.77 -8.98 5.00
N GLU A 88 4.66 -8.46 4.16
CA GLU A 88 5.78 -7.63 4.56
C GLU A 88 6.17 -6.67 3.45
N VAL A 89 6.80 -5.58 3.85
CA VAL A 89 7.37 -4.56 2.96
C VAL A 89 8.86 -4.44 3.26
N LEU A 90 9.68 -4.68 2.23
CA LEU A 90 11.13 -4.56 2.27
C LEU A 90 11.55 -3.20 1.68
N LEU A 91 12.52 -2.54 2.30
CA LEU A 91 13.16 -1.37 1.69
C LEU A 91 14.15 -1.84 0.62
N GLY A 92 13.78 -1.71 -0.65
CA GLY A 92 14.62 -2.12 -1.77
C GLY A 92 15.72 -1.12 -2.10
N GLN A 93 16.90 -1.63 -2.38
CA GLN A 93 17.99 -0.87 -3.00
C GLN A 93 18.27 -1.44 -4.38
N SER A 94 18.22 -0.59 -5.40
CA SER A 94 18.38 -1.00 -6.81
C SER A 94 19.83 -1.15 -7.27
N THR A 95 20.80 -0.84 -6.39
CA THR A 95 22.21 -0.66 -6.76
C THR A 95 23.11 -1.80 -6.27
N GLU A 96 22.75 -2.53 -5.22
CA GLU A 96 23.62 -3.59 -4.67
C GLU A 96 22.81 -4.80 -4.17
N ARG A 97 23.41 -5.99 -4.33
CA ARG A 97 22.92 -7.26 -3.77
C ARG A 97 23.29 -7.31 -2.29
N PHE A 98 22.42 -6.81 -1.42
CA PHE A 98 22.54 -7.08 0.00
C PHE A 98 22.00 -8.47 0.35
N SER A 99 22.59 -9.10 1.35
CA SER A 99 22.01 -10.27 2.01
C SER A 99 20.67 -9.90 2.65
N ASP A 100 19.69 -10.77 2.49
CA ASP A 100 18.27 -10.60 2.88
C ASP A 100 18.05 -10.26 4.38
N SER A 101 19.09 -10.41 5.22
CA SER A 101 19.02 -10.23 6.68
C SER A 101 19.06 -8.78 7.16
N ASP A 102 19.54 -7.83 6.35
CA ASP A 102 19.96 -6.50 6.86
C ASP A 102 19.07 -5.35 6.39
N LEU A 103 18.07 -5.61 5.53
CA LEU A 103 17.17 -4.57 5.05
C LEU A 103 16.06 -4.28 6.08
N PRO A 104 15.75 -2.99 6.32
CA PRO A 104 14.57 -2.62 7.09
C PRO A 104 13.32 -3.28 6.50
N ARG A 105 12.62 -4.05 7.33
CA ARG A 105 11.36 -4.71 6.98
C ARG A 105 10.23 -4.24 7.87
N ILE A 106 9.06 -4.09 7.27
CA ILE A 106 7.81 -3.82 7.97
C ILE A 106 6.92 -5.04 7.79
N VAL A 107 6.64 -5.75 8.89
CA VAL A 107 5.73 -6.91 8.90
C VAL A 107 4.30 -6.40 9.09
N CYS A 108 3.38 -6.84 8.24
CA CYS A 108 1.96 -6.49 8.34
C CYS A 108 1.27 -7.32 9.43
N HIS A 109 0.25 -6.74 10.09
CA HIS A 109 -0.43 -7.41 11.19
C HIS A 109 -1.12 -8.71 10.71
N PRO A 110 -0.82 -9.88 11.31
CA PRO A 110 -1.17 -11.19 10.74
C PRO A 110 -2.69 -11.41 10.63
N GLU A 111 -3.48 -10.96 11.62
CA GLU A 111 -4.93 -11.11 11.56
C GLU A 111 -5.58 -10.24 10.47
N TRP A 112 -5.00 -9.07 10.16
CA TRP A 112 -5.49 -8.22 9.06
C TRP A 112 -5.15 -8.83 7.69
N VAL A 113 -3.94 -9.39 7.55
CA VAL A 113 -3.54 -10.15 6.36
C VAL A 113 -4.48 -11.34 6.14
N LYS A 114 -4.72 -12.14 7.19
CA LYS A 114 -5.61 -13.30 7.16
C LYS A 114 -7.05 -12.92 6.84
N ALA A 115 -7.55 -11.82 7.39
CA ALA A 115 -8.88 -11.31 7.07
C ALA A 115 -8.97 -10.85 5.61
N ALA A 116 -7.99 -10.11 5.11
CA ALA A 116 -7.96 -9.63 3.73
C ALA A 116 -7.89 -10.78 2.70
N LEU A 117 -7.13 -11.84 3.00
CA LEU A 117 -7.03 -13.03 2.14
C LEU A 117 -8.32 -13.86 2.05
N ARG A 118 -9.29 -13.62 2.95
CA ARG A 118 -10.59 -14.30 2.93
C ARG A 118 -11.66 -13.53 2.15
N VAL A 119 -11.35 -12.32 1.69
CA VAL A 119 -12.31 -11.50 0.95
C VAL A 119 -12.47 -12.09 -0.46
N PRO A 120 -13.71 -12.42 -0.89
CA PRO A 120 -13.93 -12.94 -2.24
C PRO A 120 -13.69 -11.84 -3.28
N LEU A 121 -13.00 -12.19 -4.37
CA LEU A 121 -12.90 -11.34 -5.55
C LEU A 121 -14.11 -11.58 -6.46
N MET A 122 -14.76 -10.49 -6.90
CA MET A 122 -16.01 -10.56 -7.67
C MET A 122 -15.84 -11.17 -9.08
N ASP A 123 -14.64 -11.08 -9.67
CA ASP A 123 -14.41 -11.44 -11.08
C ASP A 123 -13.46 -12.64 -11.26
N GLY A 124 -13.31 -13.49 -10.25
CA GLY A 124 -12.39 -14.65 -10.33
C GLY A 124 -10.91 -14.28 -10.48
N GLY A 125 -10.55 -13.03 -10.17
CA GLY A 125 -9.17 -12.57 -10.15
C GLY A 125 -8.31 -13.36 -9.17
N LEU A 126 -6.99 -13.31 -9.35
CA LEU A 126 -6.06 -13.95 -8.44
C LEU A 126 -5.90 -13.09 -7.18
N LEU A 127 -6.27 -13.66 -6.03
CA LEU A 127 -5.96 -13.12 -4.70
C LEU A 127 -4.83 -13.94 -4.07
N GLN A 128 -3.75 -13.29 -3.69
CA GLN A 128 -2.64 -13.97 -3.02
C GLN A 128 -1.94 -13.10 -1.99
N GLY A 129 -1.27 -13.73 -1.02
CA GLY A 129 -0.34 -13.04 -0.12
C GLY A 129 1.03 -12.90 -0.77
N GLY A 130 1.76 -11.84 -0.44
CA GLY A 130 3.12 -11.68 -0.94
C GLY A 130 3.91 -10.57 -0.26
N ARG A 131 5.17 -10.46 -0.68
CA ARG A 131 6.10 -9.42 -0.26
C ARG A 131 6.02 -8.23 -1.20
N PHE A 132 6.20 -7.03 -0.66
CA PHE A 132 6.40 -5.82 -1.44
C PHE A 132 7.82 -5.30 -1.24
N VAL A 133 8.37 -4.68 -2.28
CA VAL A 133 9.60 -3.90 -2.20
C VAL A 133 9.27 -2.46 -2.50
N THR A 134 9.67 -1.57 -1.59
CA THR A 134 9.53 -0.12 -1.77
C THR A 134 10.85 0.49 -2.19
N THR A 135 10.82 1.36 -3.20
CA THR A 135 11.97 2.12 -3.70
C THR A 135 11.62 3.60 -3.77
N ASN A 136 12.64 4.46 -3.86
CA ASN A 136 12.45 5.91 -4.06
C ASN A 136 12.38 6.31 -5.55
N GLN A 137 12.46 5.35 -6.47
CA GLN A 137 12.47 5.57 -7.90
C GLN A 137 11.54 4.60 -8.63
N VAL A 138 11.00 5.05 -9.76
CA VAL A 138 10.21 4.21 -10.66
C VAL A 138 11.15 3.30 -11.45
N LEU A 139 10.93 2.00 -11.37
CA LEU A 139 11.74 0.99 -12.05
C LEU A 139 11.34 0.86 -13.52
N THR A 140 12.15 1.43 -14.41
CA THR A 140 11.88 1.40 -15.85
C THR A 140 12.66 0.30 -16.57
N GLN A 141 13.76 -0.19 -15.99
CA GLN A 141 14.61 -1.20 -16.63
C GLN A 141 14.31 -2.61 -16.13
N ALA A 142 14.32 -3.59 -17.04
CA ALA A 142 14.13 -4.99 -16.71
C ALA A 142 15.23 -5.55 -15.79
N SER A 143 16.48 -5.09 -15.96
CA SER A 143 17.61 -5.46 -15.10
C SER A 143 17.37 -5.11 -13.63
N GLN A 144 16.91 -3.87 -13.36
CA GLN A 144 16.58 -3.40 -12.01
C GLN A 144 15.45 -4.22 -11.38
N LYS A 145 14.40 -4.54 -12.17
CA LYS A 145 13.29 -5.39 -11.71
C LYS A 145 13.75 -6.80 -11.37
N ARG A 146 14.68 -7.38 -12.13
CA ARG A 146 15.24 -8.71 -11.83
C ARG A 146 16.04 -8.71 -10.53
N ILE A 147 16.90 -7.71 -10.32
CA ILE A 147 17.69 -7.57 -9.09
C ILE A 147 16.78 -7.49 -7.86
N LEU A 148 15.75 -6.65 -7.92
CA LEU A 148 14.80 -6.53 -6.81
C LEU A 148 13.89 -7.77 -6.68
N GLY A 149 13.57 -8.44 -7.79
CA GLY A 149 12.82 -9.69 -7.77
C GLY A 149 13.53 -10.80 -7.01
N GLU A 150 14.87 -10.87 -7.08
CA GLU A 150 15.69 -11.81 -6.29
C GLU A 150 15.53 -11.57 -4.77
N GLN A 151 15.29 -10.32 -4.34
CA GLN A 151 15.07 -9.94 -2.93
C GLN A 151 13.64 -10.26 -2.43
N THR A 152 12.74 -10.67 -3.33
CA THR A 152 11.33 -10.97 -2.98
C THR A 152 10.99 -12.45 -3.00
N ARG A 153 11.97 -13.31 -3.25
CA ARG A 153 11.78 -14.77 -3.31
C ARG A 153 11.77 -15.43 -1.95
#